data_AF-A0A7G1IMQ2-F1
#
_entry.id   AF-A0A7G1IMQ2-F1
#
_cell.length_a   1.000
_cell.length_b   1.000
_cell.length_c   1.000
_cell.angle_alpha   90.00
_cell.angle_beta   90.00
_cell.angle_gamma   90.00
#
_symmetry.space_group_name_H-M   'P 1'
#
loop_
_entity.id
_entity.type
_entity.pdbx_description
1 polymer ?
#
loop_
_entity_poly.entity_id
_entity_poly.type
_entity_poly.pdbx_seq_one_letter_code
_entity_poly.pdbx_strand_id
1 'polypeptide(L)' 'MDFAALPPEINSARMYSGPGSAPLLQAATAWERLANGLNATAAAYSAVISGLTADEWRGPSALSMAAAAAPT' A
#
# COMPACT_ATOMS: atom_id res chain seq x y z
N MET A 1 -25.83 1.51 -18.73
CA MET A 1 -26.58 0.37 -18.15
C MET A 1 -27.91 0.90 -17.68
N ASP A 2 -29.00 0.22 -18.01
CA ASP A 2 -30.33 0.55 -17.49
C ASP A 2 -30.89 -0.66 -16.74
N PHE A 3 -30.90 -0.59 -15.42
CA PHE A 3 -31.45 -1.63 -14.55
C PHE A 3 -32.96 -1.47 -14.32
N ALA A 4 -33.51 -0.29 -14.60
CA ALA A 4 -34.94 0.00 -14.42
C ALA A 4 -35.80 -0.66 -15.52
N ALA A 5 -35.20 -0.95 -16.67
CA ALA A 5 -35.82 -1.73 -17.73
C ALA A 5 -36.02 -3.24 -17.39
N LEU A 6 -35.41 -3.75 -16.31
CA LEU A 6 -35.54 -5.14 -15.88
C LEU A 6 -36.57 -5.28 -14.76
N PRO A 7 -37.34 -6.39 -14.72
CA PRO A 7 -38.27 -6.64 -13.64
C PRO A 7 -37.52 -6.90 -12.31
N PRO A 8 -38.14 -6.62 -11.15
CA PRO A 8 -37.49 -6.65 -9.85
C PRO A 8 -36.90 -8.01 -9.47
N GLU A 9 -37.47 -9.11 -9.97
CA GLU A 9 -36.99 -10.48 -9.77
C GLU A 9 -35.58 -10.68 -10.31
N ILE A 10 -35.27 -10.07 -11.46
CA ILE A 10 -33.94 -10.21 -12.10
C ILE A 10 -32.89 -9.41 -11.33
N ASN A 11 -33.21 -8.18 -10.95
CA ASN A 11 -32.29 -7.35 -10.17
C ASN A 11 -32.06 -7.95 -8.78
N SER A 12 -33.12 -8.45 -8.13
CA SER A 12 -33.04 -9.11 -6.83
C SER A 12 -32.22 -10.39 -6.90
N ALA A 13 -32.48 -11.26 -7.88
CA ALA A 13 -31.72 -12.49 -8.06
C ALA A 13 -30.21 -12.22 -8.25
N ARG A 14 -29.85 -11.17 -8.99
CA ARG A 14 -28.44 -10.75 -9.16
C ARG A 14 -27.83 -10.20 -7.87
N MET A 15 -28.58 -9.45 -7.08
CA MET A 15 -28.09 -8.85 -5.84
C MET A 15 -27.89 -9.88 -4.72
N TYR A 16 -28.79 -10.87 -4.61
CA TYR A 16 -28.75 -11.90 -3.57
C TYR A 16 -27.95 -13.15 -3.94
N SER A 17 -27.48 -13.24 -5.19
CA SER A 17 -26.54 -14.27 -5.61
C SER A 17 -25.10 -13.77 -5.50
N GLY A 18 -24.17 -14.71 -5.33
CA GLY A 18 -22.74 -14.42 -5.29
C GLY A 18 -22.13 -14.44 -3.87
N PRO A 19 -20.82 -14.17 -3.77
CA PRO A 19 -20.03 -14.42 -2.56
C PRO A 19 -20.15 -13.36 -1.46
N GLY A 20 -21.02 -12.35 -1.62
CA GLY A 20 -21.13 -11.22 -0.70
C GLY A 20 -19.87 -10.37 -0.63
N SER A 21 -19.67 -9.65 0.48
CA SER A 21 -18.56 -8.71 0.68
C SER A 21 -17.25 -9.35 1.16
N ALA A 22 -17.24 -10.64 1.50
CA ALA A 22 -16.07 -11.30 2.07
C ALA A 22 -14.79 -11.17 1.21
N PRO A 23 -14.84 -11.30 -0.14
CA PRO A 23 -13.66 -11.06 -0.98
C PRO A 23 -13.14 -9.62 -0.90
N LEU A 24 -14.02 -8.62 -0.76
CA LEU A 24 -13.63 -7.21 -0.60
C LEU A 24 -12.96 -6.97 0.76
N LEU A 25 -13.46 -7.61 1.82
CA LEU A 25 -12.81 -7.53 3.15
C LEU A 25 -11.43 -8.18 3.16
N GLN A 26 -11.25 -9.30 2.45
CA GLN A 26 -9.94 -9.92 2.26
C GLN A 26 -8.98 -9.00 1.50
N ALA A 27 -9.45 -8.38 0.41
CA ALA A 27 -8.66 -7.41 -0.34
C ALA A 27 -8.28 -6.19 0.53
N ALA A 28 -9.21 -5.66 1.32
CA ALA A 28 -8.93 -4.56 2.25
C ALA A 28 -7.83 -4.92 3.26
N THR A 29 -7.90 -6.12 3.83
CA THR A 29 -6.87 -6.63 4.75
C THR A 29 -5.51 -6.79 4.05
N ALA A 30 -5.50 -7.24 2.79
CA ALA A 30 -4.27 -7.35 2.01
C ALA A 30 -3.63 -5.98 1.74
N TRP A 31 -4.45 -4.97 1.40
CA TRP A 31 -3.99 -3.59 1.23
C TRP A 31 -3.44 -2.99 2.52
N GLU A 32 -4.07 -3.25 3.67
CA GLU A 32 -3.56 -2.83 4.97
C GLU A 32 -2.19 -3.44 5.27
N ARG A 33 -2.00 -4.74 5.01
CA ARG A 33 -0.69 -5.40 5.17
C ARG A 33 0.37 -4.79 4.26
N LEU A 34 0.02 -4.50 3.00
CA LEU A 34 0.94 -3.86 2.08
C LEU A 34 1.34 -2.46 2.58
N ALA A 35 0.38 -1.65 3.02
CA ALA A 35 0.65 -0.32 3.57
C ALA A 35 1.58 -0.39 4.79
N ASN A 36 1.33 -1.32 5.71
CA ASN A 36 2.18 -1.54 6.87
C ASN A 36 3.60 -1.98 6.47
N GLY A 37 3.72 -2.88 5.50
CA GLY A 37 5.01 -3.32 4.97
C GLY A 37 5.81 -2.18 4.32
N LEU A 38 5.14 -1.34 3.52
CA LEU A 38 5.77 -0.17 2.89
C LEU A 38 6.24 0.84 3.93
N ASN A 39 5.42 1.14 4.94
CA ASN A 39 5.78 2.06 6.03
C ASN A 39 6.96 1.56 6.86
N ALA A 40 6.95 0.27 7.24
CA ALA A 40 8.07 -0.33 7.97
C ALA A 40 9.37 -0.31 7.15
N THR A 41 9.27 -0.59 5.85
CA THR A 41 10.41 -0.53 4.92
C THR A 41 10.94 0.90 4.83
N ALA A 42 10.08 1.90 4.59
CA ALA A 42 10.49 3.30 4.52
C ALA A 42 11.17 3.78 5.83
N ALA A 43 10.65 3.38 6.99
CA ALA A 43 11.26 3.68 8.27
C ALA A 43 12.64 3.05 8.43
N ALA A 44 12.81 1.79 8.04
CA ALA A 44 14.10 1.10 8.08
C ALA A 44 15.15 1.77 7.17
N TYR A 45 14.76 2.13 5.94
CA TYR A 45 15.65 2.88 5.03
C TYR A 45 16.03 4.24 5.60
N SER A 46 15.07 4.97 6.16
CA SER A 46 15.33 6.28 6.80
C SER A 46 16.31 6.17 7.96
N ALA A 47 16.21 5.11 8.77
CA ALA A 47 17.15 4.85 9.87
C ALA A 47 18.58 4.60 9.36
N VAL A 48 18.76 3.78 8.32
CA VAL A 48 20.07 3.51 7.71
C VAL A 48 20.68 4.78 7.11
N ILE A 49 19.90 5.56 6.36
CA ILE A 49 20.35 6.82 5.76
C ILE A 49 20.75 7.82 6.86
N SER A 50 19.97 7.91 7.94
CA SER A 50 20.30 8.77 9.08
C SER A 50 21.62 8.35 9.71
N GLY A 51 21.84 7.05 9.93
CA GLY A 51 23.09 6.50 10.44
C GLY A 51 24.31 6.84 9.57
N LEU A 52 24.18 6.79 8.24
CA LEU A 52 25.26 7.21 7.32
C LEU A 52 25.70 8.67 7.51
N THR A 53 24.78 9.54 7.93
CA THR A 53 25.09 10.98 8.12
C THR A 53 25.46 11.34 9.55
N ALA A 54 25.05 10.52 10.54
CA ALA A 54 25.19 10.82 11.97
C ALA A 54 26.28 10.00 12.69
N ASP A 55 26.56 8.77 12.25
CA ASP A 55 27.44 7.83 12.95
C ASP A 55 28.90 7.88 12.45
N GLU A 56 29.70 6.85 12.73
CA GLU A 56 31.17 6.85 12.60
C GLU A 56 31.66 6.91 11.14
N TRP A 57 30.87 6.44 10.18
CA TRP A 57 31.21 6.49 8.75
C TRP A 57 30.85 7.85 8.14
N ARG A 58 31.69 8.86 8.36
CA ARG A 58 31.48 10.24 7.89
C ARG A 58 32.35 10.59 6.68
N GLY A 59 31.86 11.51 5.84
CA GLY A 59 32.64 12.12 4.76
C GLY A 59 31.88 12.26 3.43
N PRO A 60 32.55 12.74 2.37
CA PRO A 60 31.92 13.01 1.06
C PRO A 60 31.21 11.79 0.46
N SER A 61 31.76 10.59 0.66
CA SER A 61 31.14 9.34 0.18
C SER A 61 29.82 9.03 0.90
N ALA A 62 29.75 9.24 2.21
CA ALA A 62 28.52 9.03 2.99
C ALA A 62 27.43 10.07 2.61
N LEU A 63 27.83 11.34 2.42
CA LEU A 63 26.93 12.39 1.94
C LEU A 63 26.41 12.10 0.52
N SER A 64 27.26 11.58 -0.37
CA SER A 64 26.86 11.18 -1.73
C SER A 64 25.84 10.05 -1.70
N MET A 65 26.02 9.03 -0.85
CA MET A 65 25.06 7.94 -0.68
C MET A 65 23.70 8.43 -0.13
N ALA A 66 23.73 9.31 0.88
CA ALA A 66 22.49 9.90 1.43
C ALA A 66 21.75 10.74 0.37
N ALA A 67 22.47 11.54 -0.42
CA ALA A 67 21.90 12.32 -1.52
C ALA A 67 21.30 11.43 -2.62
N ALA A 68 21.96 10.33 -2.97
CA ALA A 68 21.46 9.38 -3.96
C ALA A 68 20.19 8.63 -3.51
N ALA A 69 19.98 8.49 -2.21
CA ALA A 69 18.78 7.87 -1.64
C ALA A 69 17.62 8.85 -1.42
N ALA A 70 17.83 10.15 -1.61
CA ALA A 70 16.78 11.16 -1.54
C ALA A 70 15.82 11.03 -2.74
N PRO A 71 14.53 11.38 -2.59
CA PRO A 71 13.59 11.44 -3.70
C PRO A 71 14.10 12.35 -4.83
N THR A 72 13.94 11.91 -6.08
CA THR A 72 14.25 12.67 -7.30
C THR A 72 13.17 13.66 -7.67
#